data_AF-A0A945LJR9-F1
#
_entry.id   AF-A0A945LJR9-F1
#
_cell.length_a   1.000
_cell.length_b   1.000
_cell.length_c   1.000
_cell.angle_alpha   90.00
_cell.angle_beta   90.00
_cell.angle_gamma   90.00
#
_symmetry.space_group_name_H-M   'P 1'
#
loop_
_entity.id
_entity.type
_entity.pdbx_description
1 polymer ?
#
loop_
_entity_poly.entity_id
_entity_poly.type
_entity_poly.pdbx_seq_one_letter_code
_entity_poly.pdbx_strand_id
1 'polypeptide(L)' 'KIELFNVTGQNVLSEKLFSERTKIDISNLSKGVYIYNILNGNKLEKSDKLLIY' A
#
# COMPACT_ATOMS: atom_id res chain seq x y z
N LYS A 1 2.47 -9.17 2.60
CA LYS A 1 2.89 -8.14 1.63
C LYS A 1 1.95 -6.95 1.74
N ILE A 2 2.40 -5.78 1.33
CA ILE A 2 1.58 -4.58 1.18
C ILE A 2 1.51 -4.20 -0.30
N GLU A 3 0.37 -3.69 -0.72
CA GLU A 3 0.15 -3.16 -2.06
C GLU A 3 -0.53 -1.79 -1.97
N LEU A 4 -0.10 -0.82 -2.76
CA LEU A 4 -0.79 0.47 -2.91
C LEU A 4 -1.34 0.60 -4.32
N PHE A 5 -2.57 1.11 -4.39
CA PHE A 5 -3.27 1.37 -5.64
C PHE A 5 -3.65 2.85 -5.70
N ASN A 6 -3.46 3.48 -6.85
CA ASN A 6 -4.00 4.82 -7.09
C ASN A 6 -5.51 4.76 -7.39
N VAL A 7 -6.13 5.92 -7.59
CA VAL A 7 -7.60 6.03 -7.83
C VAL A 7 -8.07 5.36 -9.12
N THR A 8 -7.19 5.07 -10.07
CA THR A 8 -7.54 4.33 -11.30
C THR A 8 -7.42 2.82 -11.13
N GLY A 9 -7.01 2.35 -9.95
CA GLY A 9 -6.80 0.93 -9.66
C GLY A 9 -5.45 0.39 -10.11
N GLN A 10 -4.52 1.24 -10.56
CA GLN A 10 -3.16 0.83 -10.90
C GLN A 10 -2.36 0.55 -9.62
N ASN A 11 -1.72 -0.62 -9.55
CA ASN A 11 -0.75 -0.92 -8.49
C ASN A 11 0.50 -0.06 -8.70
N VAL A 12 0.81 0.78 -7.72
CA VAL A 12 1.96 1.71 -7.75
C VAL A 12 3.08 1.30 -6.79
N LEU A 13 2.81 0.37 -5.87
CA LEU A 13 3.80 -0.19 -4.94
C LEU A 13 3.37 -1.59 -4.53
N SER A 14 4.31 -2.54 -4.53
CA SER A 14 4.10 -3.90 -4.00
C SER A 14 5.35 -4.36 -3.29
N GLU A 15 5.26 -4.61 -1.98
CA GLU A 15 6.41 -4.99 -1.15
C GLU A 15 6.09 -6.13 -0.19
N LYS A 16 7.06 -7.04 0.01
CA LYS A 16 6.94 -8.09 1.04
C LYS A 16 7.21 -7.47 2.42
N LEU A 17 6.40 -7.87 3.41
CA LEU A 17 6.57 -7.46 4.81
C LEU A 17 7.22 -8.62 5.56
N PHE A 18 8.33 -8.36 6.24
CA PHE A 18 9.13 -9.38 6.94
C PHE A 18 9.12 -9.21 8.47
N SER A 19 8.56 -8.11 8.96
CA SER A 19 8.56 -7.73 10.37
C SER A 19 7.20 -7.16 10.75
N GLU A 20 6.90 -7.16 12.05
CA GLU A 20 5.68 -6.55 12.60
C GLU A 20 5.62 -5.03 12.35
N ARG A 21 6.79 -4.39 12.22
CA ARG A 21 6.92 -2.98 11.85
C ARG A 21 7.82 -2.85 10.64
N THR A 22 7.29 -2.30 9.57
CA THR A 22 8.03 -2.01 8.34
C THR A 22 7.83 -0.54 7.98
N LYS A 23 8.91 0.13 7.58
CA LYS A 23 8.86 1.49 7.04
C LYS A 23 8.85 1.36 5.51
N ILE A 24 7.90 2.03 4.87
CA ILE A 24 7.75 2.05 3.41
C ILE A 24 8.00 3.47 2.96
N ASP A 25 8.87 3.64 1.97
CA ASP A 25 9.13 4.94 1.37
C ASP A 25 8.10 5.24 0.28
N ILE A 26 7.35 6.33 0.46
CA ILE A 26 6.33 6.82 -0.46
C ILE A 26 6.72 8.17 -1.08
N SER A 27 7.96 8.63 -0.91
CA SER A 27 8.42 9.94 -1.35
C SER A 27 8.28 10.17 -2.87
N ASN A 28 8.29 9.09 -3.66
CA ASN A 28 8.11 9.15 -5.11
C ASN A 28 6.64 9.13 -5.56
N LEU A 29 5.68 9.02 -4.63
CA LEU A 29 4.26 9.07 -4.95
C LEU A 29 3.77 10.52 -4.95
N SER A 30 3.00 10.87 -5.99
CA SER A 30 2.31 12.14 -6.06
C SER A 30 1.31 12.30 -4.92
N LYS A 31 1.01 13.57 -4.57
CA LYS A 31 -0.08 13.90 -3.66
C LYS A 31 -1.40 13.36 -4.18
N GLY A 32 -2.24 12.84 -3.29
CA GLY A 32 -3.53 12.27 -3.67
C GLY A 32 -4.02 11.16 -2.75
N VAL A 33 -5.03 10.46 -3.25
CA VAL A 33 -5.70 9.36 -2.54
C VAL A 33 -5.20 8.03 -3.09
N TYR A 34 -4.86 7.12 -2.19
CA TYR A 34 -4.46 5.75 -2.48
C TYR A 34 -5.27 4.78 -1.61
N ILE A 35 -5.35 3.53 -2.06
CA ILE A 35 -5.82 2.42 -1.24
C ILE A 35 -4.62 1.54 -0.96
N TYR A 36 -4.38 1.21 0.32
CA TYR A 36 -3.38 0.20 0.68
C TYR A 36 -4.08 -1.09 1.09
N ASN A 37 -3.50 -2.23 0.69
CA ASN A 37 -3.93 -3.56 1.06
C ASN A 37 -2.79 -4.28 1.78
N ILE A 38 -3.09 -4.86 2.94
CA ILE A 38 -2.18 -5.78 3.65
C ILE A 38 -2.68 -7.19 3.39
N LEU A 39 -1.82 -8.02 2.82
CA LEU A 39 -2.11 -9.39 2.40
C LEU A 39 -1.22 -10.37 3.16
N ASN A 40 -1.82 -11.42 3.70
CA ASN A 40 -1.11 -12.58 4.24
C ASN A 40 -1.31 -13.78 3.30
N GLY A 41 -0.30 -14.07 2.47
CA GLY A 41 -0.46 -14.95 1.32
C GLY A 41 -1.49 -14.38 0.32
N ASN A 42 -2.56 -15.13 0.07
CA ASN A 42 -3.67 -14.72 -0.80
C ASN A 42 -4.86 -14.11 -0.03
N LYS A 43 -4.78 -14.02 1.30
CA LYS A 43 -5.85 -13.47 2.13
C LYS A 43 -5.64 -11.98 2.36
N LEU A 44 -6.68 -11.18 2.12
CA LEU A 44 -6.72 -9.76 2.49
C LEU A 44 -6.95 -9.67 4.00
N GLU A 45 -5.97 -9.13 4.72
CA GLU A 45 -6.05 -8.89 6.16
C GLU A 45 -6.57 -7.48 6.46
N LYS A 46 -6.18 -6.49 5.65
CA LYS A 46 -6.63 -5.11 5.80
C LYS A 46 -6.67 -4.38 4.47
N SER A 47 -7.63 -3.49 4.31
CA SER A 47 -7.70 -2.50 3.23
C SER A 47 -8.17 -1.17 3.80
N ASP A 48 -7.51 -0.07 3.44
CA ASP A 48 -7.91 1.25 3.89
C ASP A 48 -7.37 2.35 2.96
N LYS A 49 -7.85 3.59 3.15
CA LYS A 49 -7.44 4.76 2.39
C LYS A 49 -6.18 5.39 2.99
N LEU A 50 -5.24 5.75 2.12
CA LEU A 50 -4.08 6.57 2.43
C LEU A 50 -4.19 7.91 1.69
N LEU A 51 -3.93 9.00 2.40
CA LEU A 51 -4.01 10.35 1.88
C LEU A 51 -2.63 11.01 1.98
N ILE A 52 -2.08 11.41 0.83
CA ILE A 52 -0.75 12.02 0.72
C ILE A 52 -0.92 13.50 0.35
N TYR A 53 -0.30 14.39 1.13
CA TYR A 53 -0.41 15.85 1.00
C TYR A 53 0.94 16.54 0.85
#